data_AF-A0A098GEP0-F1
#
_entry.id   AF-A0A098GEP0-F1
#
_cell.length_a   1.000
_cell.length_b   1.000
_cell.length_c   1.000
_cell.angle_alpha   90.00
_cell.angle_beta   90.00
_cell.angle_gamma   90.00
#
_symmetry.space_group_name_H-M   'P 1'
#
loop_
_entity.id
_entity.type
_entity.pdbx_description
1 polymer ?
#
loop_
_entity_poly.entity_id
_entity_poly.type
_entity_poly.pdbx_seq_one_letter_code
_entity_poly.pdbx_strand_id
1 'polypeptide(L)'
;MATLLQFIQNHLPIGLDDKFTEDNETLTAEEALNRAFNKLSFALKPSDYIETPVLFSADSFDETLLSIPSMNPQTDKFAEQIILNLGTPHAKICHMRHYATERGSHWHAMFAQLDATGNLHKIIMTDSRTLASQGITSSRDIQLNPFLNDNREKIEFIPGLQQPTRTPICWMHSLANLAALATTGKIYERRQLGNFGEELSNLIQGELPLATEPKSSSEKPIRRVSNTTFFYEPPKNLPNTTEDETPLFEDKPVSSQDKSCTSSNITGGSLLLFGAGTILAGGIILAAALPISLPLGIPLIVFGLILALAGALVLVAGCTKKDEATEETVATFNY
;
A
#
# COMPACT_ATOMS: atom_id res chain seq x y z
N MET A 1 -18.74 21.99 7.69
CA MET A 1 -17.96 20.87 7.13
C MET A 1 -17.02 21.43 6.09
N ALA A 2 -15.84 20.84 5.95
CA ALA A 2 -14.81 21.31 5.04
C ALA A 2 -14.93 20.66 3.66
N THR A 3 -14.40 21.33 2.63
CA THR A 3 -14.35 20.79 1.25
C THR A 3 -13.08 19.96 1.07
N LEU A 4 -13.05 19.03 0.10
CA LEU A 4 -11.82 18.31 -0.21
C LEU A 4 -10.71 19.26 -0.69
N LEU A 5 -11.07 20.33 -1.40
CA LEU A 5 -10.14 21.36 -1.84
C LEU A 5 -9.42 22.05 -0.66
N GLN A 6 -10.13 22.32 0.44
CA GLN A 6 -9.51 22.85 1.66
C GLN A 6 -8.50 21.87 2.25
N PHE A 7 -8.74 20.56 2.16
CA PHE A 7 -7.78 19.55 2.61
C PHE A 7 -6.54 19.51 1.71
N ILE A 8 -6.71 19.63 0.39
CA ILE A 8 -5.60 19.73 -0.58
C ILE A 8 -4.72 20.94 -0.25
N GLN A 9 -5.33 22.13 -0.13
CA GLN A 9 -4.60 23.39 0.08
C GLN A 9 -3.86 23.39 1.43
N ASN A 10 -4.46 22.82 2.47
CA ASN A 10 -3.90 22.80 3.82
C ASN A 10 -3.10 21.53 4.14
N HIS A 11 -2.85 20.65 3.16
CA HIS A 11 -2.07 19.41 3.33
C HIS A 11 -2.59 18.51 4.46
N LEU A 12 -3.91 18.39 4.58
CA LEU A 12 -4.55 17.63 5.65
C LEU A 12 -4.64 16.13 5.29
N PRO A 13 -4.53 15.22 6.29
CA PRO A 13 -4.80 13.80 6.07
C PRO A 13 -6.26 13.58 5.66
N ILE A 14 -6.51 12.51 4.91
CA ILE A 14 -7.85 11.96 4.72
C ILE A 14 -7.86 10.46 5.04
N GLY A 15 -8.97 9.98 5.57
CA GLY A 15 -9.37 8.58 5.65
C GLY A 15 -10.68 8.34 4.87
N LEU A 16 -11.07 7.08 4.73
CA LEU A 16 -12.28 6.74 3.97
C LEU A 16 -13.60 7.09 4.67
N ASP A 17 -13.59 7.18 6.00
CA ASP A 17 -14.76 7.57 6.79
C ASP A 17 -15.00 9.09 6.84
N ASP A 18 -14.08 9.88 6.27
CA ASP A 18 -14.22 11.33 6.21
C ASP A 18 -15.39 11.75 5.33
N LYS A 19 -16.00 12.88 5.70
CA LYS A 19 -17.12 13.48 4.98
C LYS A 19 -16.79 14.91 4.59
N PHE A 20 -17.14 15.25 3.35
CA PHE A 20 -16.87 16.54 2.76
C PHE A 20 -18.17 17.24 2.39
N THR A 21 -18.14 18.56 2.31
CA THR A 21 -19.24 19.34 1.74
C THR A 21 -18.82 19.94 0.42
N GLU A 22 -19.55 19.65 -0.65
CA GLU A 22 -19.40 20.29 -1.96
C GLU A 22 -20.79 20.60 -2.53
N ASP A 23 -20.98 21.80 -3.09
CA ASP A 23 -22.25 22.22 -3.71
C ASP A 23 -23.49 22.08 -2.81
N ASN A 24 -23.30 22.25 -1.49
CA ASN A 24 -24.31 22.04 -0.43
C ASN A 24 -24.74 20.58 -0.20
N GLU A 25 -24.04 19.62 -0.79
CA GLU A 25 -24.22 18.18 -0.56
C GLU A 25 -23.17 17.66 0.42
N THR A 26 -23.52 16.62 1.17
CA THR A 26 -22.53 15.86 1.97
C THR A 26 -22.07 14.66 1.17
N LEU A 27 -20.77 14.59 0.93
CA LEU A 27 -20.13 13.52 0.17
C LEU A 27 -19.30 12.63 1.10
N THR A 28 -19.25 11.35 0.77
CA THR A 28 -18.24 10.42 1.28
C THR A 28 -16.86 10.77 0.72
N ALA A 29 -15.79 10.26 1.35
CA ALA A 29 -14.43 10.44 0.84
C ALA A 29 -14.25 9.92 -0.58
N GLU A 30 -14.81 8.75 -0.92
CA GLU A 30 -14.74 8.18 -2.26
C GLU A 30 -15.41 9.08 -3.31
N GLU A 31 -16.60 9.62 -3.01
CA GLU A 31 -17.32 10.53 -3.92
C GLU A 31 -16.54 11.83 -4.15
N ALA A 32 -16.00 12.42 -3.08
CA ALA A 32 -15.20 13.64 -3.18
C ALA A 32 -13.90 13.39 -3.97
N LEU A 33 -13.21 12.27 -3.72
CA LEU A 33 -12.02 11.86 -4.47
C LEU A 33 -12.34 11.61 -5.94
N ASN A 34 -13.47 10.97 -6.26
CA ASN A 34 -13.92 10.77 -7.64
C ASN A 34 -14.17 12.11 -8.35
N ARG A 35 -14.84 13.07 -7.71
CA ARG A 35 -15.04 14.41 -8.27
C ARG A 35 -13.70 15.11 -8.55
N ALA A 36 -12.75 15.05 -7.61
CA ALA A 36 -11.42 15.61 -7.80
C ALA A 36 -10.61 14.89 -8.89
N PHE A 37 -10.68 13.55 -8.95
CA PHE A 37 -10.06 12.73 -9.99
C PHE A 37 -10.54 13.13 -11.37
N ASN A 38 -11.85 13.32 -11.56
CA ASN A 38 -12.42 13.71 -12.85
C ASN A 38 -11.97 15.12 -13.27
N LYS A 39 -11.94 16.08 -12.33
CA LYS A 39 -11.43 17.44 -12.59
C LYS A 39 -9.95 17.43 -12.96
N LEU A 40 -9.12 16.67 -12.23
CA LEU A 40 -7.70 16.51 -12.55
C LEU A 40 -7.50 15.82 -13.90
N SER A 41 -8.22 14.73 -14.18
CA SER A 41 -8.13 14.02 -15.46
C SER A 41 -8.50 14.93 -16.62
N PHE A 42 -9.52 15.76 -16.46
CA PHE A 42 -9.87 16.76 -17.47
C PHE A 42 -8.73 17.77 -17.70
N ALA A 43 -8.11 18.30 -16.63
CA ALA A 43 -7.01 19.26 -16.72
C ALA A 43 -5.69 18.68 -17.27
N LEU A 44 -5.52 17.35 -17.18
CA LEU A 44 -4.33 16.64 -17.66
C LEU A 44 -4.50 16.03 -19.06
N LYS A 45 -5.71 16.02 -19.62
CA LYS A 45 -6.04 15.43 -20.91
C LYS A 45 -5.22 16.07 -22.05
N PRO A 46 -4.40 15.32 -22.79
CA PRO A 46 -3.70 15.85 -23.97
C PRO A 46 -4.69 16.09 -25.12
N SER A 47 -4.29 16.93 -26.09
CA SER A 47 -5.16 17.31 -27.22
C SER A 47 -5.54 16.16 -28.15
N ASP A 48 -4.69 15.14 -28.21
CA ASP A 48 -4.86 13.92 -29.02
C ASP A 48 -5.45 12.74 -28.22
N TYR A 49 -6.00 13.01 -27.03
CA TYR A 49 -6.57 11.96 -26.18
C TYR A 49 -7.76 11.26 -26.84
N ILE A 50 -7.67 9.93 -26.93
CA ILE A 50 -8.77 9.07 -27.37
C ILE A 50 -9.59 8.66 -26.15
N GLU A 51 -10.90 8.89 -26.21
CA GLU A 51 -11.79 8.52 -25.11
C GLU A 51 -11.92 7.01 -24.98
N THR A 52 -11.61 6.54 -23.78
CA THR A 52 -11.77 5.15 -23.34
C THR A 52 -12.55 5.14 -22.03
N PRO A 53 -13.29 4.08 -21.70
CA PRO A 53 -13.93 3.97 -20.40
C PRO A 53 -12.91 4.12 -19.27
N VAL A 54 -13.18 5.02 -18.33
CA VAL A 54 -12.35 5.23 -17.13
C VAL A 54 -13.26 5.08 -15.92
N LEU A 55 -12.92 4.17 -15.02
CA LEU A 55 -13.64 3.94 -13.77
C LEU A 55 -12.75 4.36 -12.61
N PHE A 56 -13.37 4.95 -11.58
CA PHE A 56 -12.70 5.32 -10.34
C PHE A 56 -13.38 4.65 -9.16
N SER A 57 -12.60 4.11 -8.22
CA SER A 57 -13.11 3.63 -6.93
C SER A 57 -12.07 3.80 -5.82
N ALA A 58 -12.51 3.70 -4.57
CA ALA A 58 -11.63 3.66 -3.42
C ALA A 58 -12.13 2.69 -2.35
N ASP A 59 -11.19 1.99 -1.70
CA ASP A 59 -11.46 1.08 -0.59
C ASP A 59 -10.35 1.12 0.48
N SER A 60 -10.60 0.46 1.61
CA SER A 60 -9.64 0.29 2.69
C SER A 60 -9.22 -1.16 2.78
N PHE A 61 -7.95 -1.38 3.11
CA PHE A 61 -7.43 -2.69 3.46
C PHE A 61 -6.66 -2.59 4.77
N ASP A 62 -7.08 -3.31 5.79
CA ASP A 62 -6.48 -3.35 7.11
C ASP A 62 -5.85 -4.71 7.37
N GLU A 63 -4.52 -4.75 7.43
CA GLU A 63 -3.76 -5.97 7.68
C GLU A 63 -4.11 -6.63 9.03
N THR A 64 -4.51 -5.85 10.04
CA THR A 64 -4.77 -6.37 11.38
C THR A 64 -5.97 -7.32 11.39
N LEU A 65 -6.90 -7.14 10.44
CA LEU A 65 -8.10 -7.95 10.30
C LEU A 65 -7.82 -9.31 9.64
N LEU A 66 -6.68 -9.49 8.97
CA LEU A 66 -6.31 -10.76 8.33
C LEU A 66 -6.13 -11.91 9.33
N SER A 67 -5.80 -11.58 10.59
CA SER A 67 -5.57 -12.57 11.65
C SER A 67 -6.83 -13.06 12.33
N ILE A 68 -8.00 -12.49 12.00
CA ILE A 68 -9.28 -12.75 12.66
C ILE A 68 -10.12 -13.68 11.76
N PRO A 69 -10.21 -15.00 12.06
CA PRO A 69 -10.86 -15.97 11.16
C PRO A 69 -12.36 -15.76 11.01
N SER A 70 -12.99 -15.00 11.91
CA SER A 70 -14.42 -14.70 11.92
C SER A 70 -14.79 -13.37 11.25
N MET A 71 -13.81 -12.60 10.75
CA MET A 71 -14.11 -11.41 9.96
C MET A 71 -14.37 -11.79 8.50
N ASN A 72 -15.38 -11.15 7.90
CA ASN A 72 -15.64 -11.27 6.48
C ASN A 72 -14.38 -10.88 5.68
N PRO A 73 -14.12 -11.53 4.52
CA PRO A 73 -13.07 -11.08 3.63
C PRO A 73 -13.28 -9.60 3.33
N GLN A 74 -12.20 -8.83 3.49
CA GLN A 74 -12.23 -7.39 3.22
C GLN A 74 -12.62 -7.15 1.77
N THR A 75 -13.48 -6.16 1.53
CA THR A 75 -13.94 -5.84 0.19
C THR A 75 -12.76 -5.36 -0.66
N ASP A 76 -12.56 -6.00 -1.81
CA ASP A 76 -11.57 -5.58 -2.81
C ASP A 76 -12.31 -4.98 -4.01
N LYS A 77 -12.61 -3.68 -3.93
CA LYS A 77 -13.30 -2.97 -5.02
C LYS A 77 -12.44 -2.89 -6.26
N PHE A 78 -11.11 -2.95 -6.15
CA PHE A 78 -10.24 -2.95 -7.31
C PHE A 78 -10.42 -4.22 -8.14
N ALA A 79 -10.34 -5.38 -7.48
CA ALA A 79 -10.59 -6.67 -8.12
C ALA A 79 -12.02 -6.75 -8.68
N GLU A 80 -13.02 -6.32 -7.91
CA GLU A 80 -14.42 -6.28 -8.34
C GLU A 80 -14.61 -5.45 -9.62
N GLN A 81 -14.04 -4.24 -9.67
CA GLN A 81 -14.13 -3.38 -10.85
C GLN A 81 -13.45 -3.98 -12.07
N ILE A 82 -12.32 -4.67 -11.91
CA ILE A 82 -11.67 -5.35 -13.03
C ILE A 82 -12.57 -6.48 -13.55
N ILE A 83 -13.08 -7.33 -12.66
CA ILE A 83 -13.93 -8.48 -13.01
C ILE A 83 -15.20 -8.02 -13.72
N LEU A 84 -15.88 -7.00 -13.20
CA LEU A 84 -17.11 -6.45 -13.79
C LEU A 84 -16.90 -5.85 -15.18
N ASN A 85 -15.68 -5.43 -15.50
CA ASN A 85 -15.36 -4.76 -16.77
C ASN A 85 -14.61 -5.67 -17.76
N LEU A 86 -14.38 -6.95 -17.44
CA LEU A 86 -13.83 -7.91 -18.41
C LEU A 86 -14.71 -7.95 -19.67
N GLY A 87 -14.07 -7.96 -20.84
CA GLY A 87 -14.74 -7.84 -22.13
C GLY A 87 -15.03 -6.41 -22.57
N THR A 88 -14.69 -5.38 -21.77
CA THR A 88 -14.76 -3.96 -22.17
C THR A 88 -13.41 -3.51 -22.74
N PRO A 89 -13.28 -3.31 -24.07
CA PRO A 89 -11.99 -2.97 -24.67
C PRO A 89 -11.43 -1.66 -24.14
N HIS A 90 -10.12 -1.65 -23.88
CA HIS A 90 -9.36 -0.46 -23.49
C HIS A 90 -9.83 0.24 -22.19
N ALA A 91 -10.69 -0.40 -21.38
CA ALA A 91 -11.12 0.17 -20.12
C ALA A 91 -9.93 0.41 -19.18
N LYS A 92 -9.99 1.51 -18.45
CA LYS A 92 -9.01 1.91 -17.44
C LYS A 92 -9.68 1.93 -16.08
N ILE A 93 -9.17 1.15 -15.14
CA ILE A 93 -9.66 1.09 -13.77
C ILE A 93 -8.66 1.82 -12.88
N CYS A 94 -9.05 2.95 -12.31
CA CYS A 94 -8.25 3.77 -11.41
C CYS A 94 -8.75 3.57 -9.99
N HIS A 95 -7.85 3.24 -9.07
CA HIS A 95 -8.26 2.88 -7.73
C HIS A 95 -7.28 3.38 -6.67
N MET A 96 -7.82 3.94 -5.59
CA MET A 96 -7.05 4.35 -4.41
C MET A 96 -7.35 3.43 -3.25
N ARG A 97 -6.31 2.87 -2.63
CA ARG A 97 -6.47 2.05 -1.43
C ARG A 97 -5.89 2.73 -0.22
N HIS A 98 -6.71 2.86 0.82
CA HIS A 98 -6.27 3.26 2.15
C HIS A 98 -5.79 2.02 2.91
N TYR A 99 -4.48 1.81 2.90
CA TYR A 99 -3.85 0.62 3.44
C TYR A 99 -3.43 0.86 4.90
N ALA A 100 -4.02 0.12 5.83
CA ALA A 100 -3.77 0.21 7.26
C ALA A 100 -2.95 -0.99 7.77
N THR A 101 -2.01 -0.68 8.65
CA THR A 101 -1.14 -1.61 9.36
C THR A 101 -1.14 -1.27 10.85
N GLU A 102 -0.59 -2.14 11.69
CA GLU A 102 -0.38 -1.84 13.12
C GLU A 102 0.44 -0.56 13.36
N ARG A 103 1.25 -0.15 12.37
CA ARG A 103 2.19 0.98 12.45
C ARG A 103 1.60 2.29 11.94
N GLY A 104 0.43 2.24 11.32
CA GLY A 104 -0.23 3.39 10.69
C GLY A 104 -0.82 3.06 9.33
N SER A 105 -1.33 4.08 8.65
CA SER A 105 -1.99 3.94 7.36
C SER A 105 -1.38 4.81 6.27
N HIS A 106 -1.55 4.38 5.02
CA HIS A 106 -1.03 5.06 3.85
C HIS A 106 -1.96 4.88 2.66
N TRP A 107 -2.01 5.87 1.78
CA TRP A 107 -2.70 5.75 0.51
C TRP A 107 -1.71 5.39 -0.59
N HIS A 108 -2.06 4.41 -1.42
CA HIS A 108 -1.35 4.12 -2.64
C HIS A 108 -2.35 4.01 -3.82
N ALA A 109 -1.82 4.13 -5.04
CA ALA A 109 -2.62 4.11 -6.26
C ALA A 109 -2.42 2.81 -7.03
N MET A 110 -3.53 2.29 -7.57
CA MET A 110 -3.61 1.12 -8.44
C MET A 110 -4.32 1.50 -9.74
N PHE A 111 -3.68 1.24 -10.86
CA PHE A 111 -4.23 1.47 -12.19
C PHE A 111 -4.23 0.17 -12.97
N ALA A 112 -5.37 -0.32 -13.42
CA ALA A 112 -5.44 -1.43 -14.36
C ALA A 112 -5.86 -0.95 -15.74
N GLN A 113 -5.30 -1.58 -16.78
CA GLN A 113 -5.68 -1.37 -18.16
C GLN A 113 -6.13 -2.70 -18.77
N LEU A 114 -7.27 -2.67 -19.46
CA LEU A 114 -7.71 -3.78 -20.30
C LEU A 114 -7.22 -3.61 -21.74
N ASP A 115 -6.98 -4.72 -22.43
CA ASP A 115 -6.54 -4.70 -23.84
C ASP A 115 -7.71 -4.49 -24.81
N ALA A 116 -7.43 -4.61 -26.12
CA ALA A 116 -8.43 -4.48 -27.19
C ALA A 116 -9.53 -5.56 -27.16
N THR A 117 -9.30 -6.66 -26.45
CA THR A 117 -10.27 -7.75 -26.25
C THR A 117 -11.01 -7.64 -24.92
N GLY A 118 -10.66 -6.65 -24.09
CA GLY A 118 -11.21 -6.47 -22.74
C GLY A 118 -10.62 -7.41 -21.70
N ASN A 119 -9.46 -8.02 -21.96
CA ASN A 119 -8.74 -8.81 -20.96
C ASN A 119 -7.79 -7.93 -20.15
N LEU A 120 -7.52 -8.31 -18.89
CA LEU A 120 -6.56 -7.60 -18.05
C LEU A 120 -5.15 -7.66 -18.66
N HIS A 121 -4.67 -6.49 -19.12
CA HIS A 121 -3.39 -6.34 -19.79
C HIS A 121 -2.26 -6.06 -18.80
N LYS A 122 -2.42 -5.05 -17.95
CA LYS A 122 -1.42 -4.65 -16.95
C LYS A 122 -2.04 -3.96 -15.76
N ILE A 123 -1.34 -4.00 -14.65
CA ILE A 123 -1.60 -3.24 -13.42
C ILE A 123 -0.36 -2.39 -13.14
N ILE A 124 -0.53 -1.09 -12.92
CA ILE A 124 0.51 -0.17 -12.45
C ILE A 124 0.17 0.20 -11.02
N MET A 125 1.09 -0.04 -10.10
CA MET A 125 0.98 0.40 -8.71
C MET A 125 1.99 1.50 -8.43
N THR A 126 1.57 2.53 -7.69
CA THR A 126 2.46 3.62 -7.26
C THR A 126 2.30 3.89 -5.77
N ASP A 127 3.41 4.13 -5.09
CA ASP A 127 3.46 4.45 -3.67
C ASP A 127 4.40 5.63 -3.47
N SER A 128 3.89 6.68 -2.84
CA SER A 128 4.64 7.92 -2.58
C SER A 128 5.78 7.76 -1.57
N ARG A 129 5.86 6.59 -0.92
CA ARG A 129 6.95 6.19 -0.03
C ARG A 129 7.55 4.88 -0.49
N THR A 130 8.87 4.88 -0.68
CA THR A 130 9.59 3.71 -1.17
C THR A 130 10.70 3.27 -0.22
N LEU A 131 10.98 1.97 -0.24
CA LEU A 131 12.14 1.34 0.40
C LEU A 131 12.74 0.36 -0.60
N ALA A 132 14.05 0.46 -0.86
CA ALA A 132 14.74 -0.38 -1.84
C ALA A 132 14.05 -0.44 -3.23
N SER A 133 13.55 0.70 -3.70
CA SER A 133 12.80 0.85 -4.96
C SER A 133 11.44 0.12 -5.01
N GLN A 134 10.90 -0.26 -3.87
CA GLN A 134 9.57 -0.87 -3.71
C GLN A 134 8.69 0.03 -2.86
N GLY A 135 7.38 0.06 -3.13
CA GLY A 135 6.44 0.82 -2.33
C GLY A 135 6.18 0.16 -0.98
N ILE A 136 6.20 0.94 0.11
CA ILE A 136 6.10 0.38 1.46
C ILE A 136 4.76 -0.35 1.66
N THR A 137 3.65 0.25 1.21
CA THR A 137 2.33 -0.36 1.35
C THR A 137 1.88 -1.12 0.12
N SER A 138 2.19 -0.63 -1.08
CA SER A 138 1.82 -1.34 -2.31
C SER A 138 2.48 -2.72 -2.40
N SER A 139 3.74 -2.87 -1.98
CA SER A 139 4.42 -4.17 -2.03
C SER A 139 3.90 -5.17 -0.99
N ARG A 140 3.34 -4.69 0.12
CA ARG A 140 2.65 -5.54 1.11
C ARG A 140 1.27 -5.94 0.60
N ASP A 141 0.55 -5.00 -0.02
CA ASP A 141 -0.73 -5.28 -0.65
C ASP A 141 -0.61 -6.38 -1.73
N ILE A 142 0.39 -6.30 -2.61
CA ILE A 142 0.68 -7.37 -3.60
C ILE A 142 0.86 -8.75 -2.95
N GLN A 143 1.45 -8.81 -1.75
CA GLN A 143 1.74 -10.08 -1.08
C GLN A 143 0.53 -10.66 -0.34
N LEU A 144 -0.32 -9.79 0.21
CA LEU A 144 -1.40 -10.18 1.12
C LEU A 144 -2.78 -10.20 0.45
N ASN A 145 -2.94 -9.46 -0.65
CA ASN A 145 -4.16 -9.47 -1.44
C ASN A 145 -4.15 -10.63 -2.44
N PRO A 146 -5.11 -11.59 -2.36
CA PRO A 146 -5.13 -12.74 -3.26
C PRO A 146 -5.20 -12.38 -4.74
N PHE A 147 -6.03 -11.40 -5.10
CA PHE A 147 -6.20 -10.98 -6.49
C PHE A 147 -4.90 -10.38 -7.07
N LEU A 148 -4.22 -9.53 -6.31
CA LEU A 148 -2.94 -8.96 -6.75
C LEU A 148 -1.84 -10.02 -6.81
N ASN A 149 -1.79 -10.94 -5.84
CA ASN A 149 -0.83 -12.01 -5.83
C ASN A 149 -1.01 -12.98 -7.02
N ASP A 150 -2.26 -13.28 -7.39
CA ASP A 150 -2.61 -14.14 -8.52
C ASP A 150 -2.32 -13.50 -9.89
N ASN A 151 -2.18 -12.16 -9.95
CA ASN A 151 -1.88 -11.40 -11.17
C ASN A 151 -0.50 -10.73 -11.12
N ARG A 152 0.41 -11.22 -10.27
CA ARG A 152 1.69 -10.58 -9.95
C ARG A 152 2.55 -10.30 -11.18
N GLU A 153 2.48 -11.17 -12.18
CA GLU A 153 3.21 -11.05 -13.45
C GLU A 153 2.73 -9.88 -14.32
N LYS A 154 1.53 -9.35 -14.06
CA LYS A 154 0.98 -8.17 -14.74
C LYS A 154 1.21 -6.88 -13.99
N ILE A 155 1.80 -6.94 -12.79
CA ILE A 155 2.01 -5.79 -11.92
C ILE A 155 3.36 -5.15 -12.21
N GLU A 156 3.33 -3.87 -12.58
CA GLU A 156 4.47 -2.99 -12.67
C GLU A 156 4.42 -1.99 -11.50
N PHE A 157 5.49 -1.92 -10.70
CA PHE A 157 5.62 -0.89 -9.69
C PHE A 157 6.37 0.32 -10.24
N ILE A 158 5.76 1.51 -10.14
CA ILE A 158 6.39 2.78 -10.49
C ILE A 158 6.35 3.69 -9.26
N PRO A 159 7.50 4.16 -8.75
CA PRO A 159 7.56 4.88 -7.46
C PRO A 159 6.82 6.23 -7.47
N GLY A 160 6.62 6.87 -8.63
CA GLY A 160 5.99 8.18 -8.71
C GLY A 160 6.77 9.28 -7.96
N LEU A 161 6.15 10.45 -7.85
CA LEU A 161 6.70 11.55 -7.06
C LEU A 161 6.74 11.17 -5.57
N GLN A 162 7.94 11.17 -4.98
CA GLN A 162 8.10 10.89 -3.55
C GLN A 162 7.53 12.03 -2.71
N GLN A 163 6.73 11.70 -1.70
CA GLN A 163 6.24 12.70 -0.76
C GLN A 163 7.34 13.09 0.23
N PRO A 164 7.30 14.31 0.79
CA PRO A 164 8.16 14.65 1.91
C PRO A 164 7.98 13.70 3.09
N THR A 165 9.03 13.56 3.89
CA THR A 165 8.95 12.78 5.13
C THR A 165 7.95 13.42 6.09
N ARG A 166 7.17 12.58 6.78
CA ARG A 166 6.19 12.99 7.81
C ARG A 166 5.05 13.91 7.34
N THR A 167 4.82 14.06 6.03
CA THR A 167 3.64 14.76 5.53
C THR A 167 2.47 13.79 5.28
N PRO A 168 1.24 14.15 5.68
CA PRO A 168 0.07 13.28 5.55
C PRO A 168 -0.63 13.40 4.18
N ILE A 169 0.14 13.54 3.10
CA ILE A 169 -0.38 13.89 1.76
C ILE A 169 -0.28 12.76 0.73
N CYS A 170 0.01 11.54 1.17
CA CYS A 170 0.10 10.35 0.29
C CYS A 170 -1.09 10.21 -0.66
N TRP A 171 -2.29 10.50 -0.17
CA TRP A 171 -3.51 10.46 -0.95
C TRP A 171 -3.52 11.46 -2.13
N MET A 172 -2.91 12.65 -1.96
CA MET A 172 -2.78 13.63 -3.05
C MET A 172 -1.86 13.12 -4.14
N HIS A 173 -0.75 12.47 -3.76
CA HIS A 173 0.18 11.86 -4.70
C HIS A 173 -0.49 10.70 -5.47
N SER A 174 -1.23 9.84 -4.75
CA SER A 174 -2.02 8.76 -5.38
C SER A 174 -3.05 9.30 -6.36
N LEU A 175 -3.82 10.31 -5.97
CA LEU A 175 -4.85 10.93 -6.81
C LEU A 175 -4.26 11.54 -8.09
N ALA A 176 -3.16 12.29 -7.96
CA ALA A 176 -2.47 12.89 -9.10
C ALA A 176 -1.92 11.84 -10.07
N ASN A 177 -1.28 10.77 -9.54
CA ASN A 177 -0.76 9.67 -10.35
C ASN A 177 -1.87 8.96 -11.11
N LEU A 178 -3.02 8.68 -10.49
CA LEU A 178 -4.15 8.05 -11.18
C LEU A 178 -4.69 8.93 -12.30
N ALA A 179 -4.89 10.22 -12.05
CA ALA A 179 -5.38 11.14 -13.07
C ALA A 179 -4.41 11.23 -14.27
N ALA A 180 -3.10 11.26 -13.99
CA ALA A 180 -2.07 11.25 -15.04
C ALA A 180 -2.02 9.92 -15.80
N LEU A 181 -2.11 8.78 -15.12
CA LEU A 181 -2.10 7.45 -15.74
C LEU A 181 -3.35 7.25 -16.61
N ALA A 182 -4.52 7.68 -16.13
CA ALA A 182 -5.77 7.60 -16.87
C ALA A 182 -5.71 8.36 -18.21
N THR A 183 -5.04 9.51 -18.22
CA THR A 183 -5.05 10.46 -19.34
C THR A 183 -3.85 10.33 -20.27
N THR A 184 -2.67 10.07 -19.72
CA THR A 184 -1.40 10.08 -20.46
C THR A 184 -0.71 8.72 -20.51
N GLY A 185 -1.15 7.76 -19.68
CA GLY A 185 -0.46 6.48 -19.49
C GLY A 185 0.87 6.60 -18.73
N LYS A 186 1.17 7.77 -18.15
CA LYS A 186 2.39 8.05 -17.38
C LYS A 186 2.05 8.52 -15.97
N ILE A 187 2.98 8.34 -15.05
CA ILE A 187 2.90 8.91 -13.70
C ILE A 187 2.92 10.44 -13.74
N TYR A 188 2.39 11.07 -12.70
CA TYR A 188 2.29 12.52 -12.65
C TYR A 188 3.67 13.17 -12.49
N GLU A 189 3.97 14.13 -13.36
CA GLU A 189 5.15 14.97 -13.28
C GLU A 189 4.73 16.40 -12.89
N ARG A 190 5.44 16.98 -11.90
CA ARG A 190 5.20 18.35 -11.44
C ARG A 190 5.36 19.32 -12.61
N ARG A 191 4.37 20.17 -12.84
CA ARG A 191 4.42 21.22 -13.87
C ARG A 191 5.16 22.46 -13.37
N GLN A 192 5.19 22.66 -12.05
CA GLN A 192 5.77 23.86 -11.43
C GLN A 192 6.57 23.52 -10.17
N LEU A 193 7.59 24.34 -9.91
CA LEU A 193 8.28 24.35 -8.63
C LEU A 193 7.41 25.09 -7.61
N GLY A 194 7.16 24.49 -6.44
CA GLY A 194 6.39 25.13 -5.38
C GLY A 194 5.52 24.16 -4.58
N ASN A 195 4.47 24.70 -3.97
CA ASN A 195 3.56 23.96 -3.12
C ASN A 195 2.72 22.96 -3.95
N PHE A 196 2.73 21.68 -3.57
CA PHE A 196 2.03 20.63 -4.31
C PHE A 196 0.51 20.74 -4.22
N GLY A 197 -0.01 21.06 -3.02
CA GLY A 197 -1.44 21.27 -2.82
C GLY A 197 -1.97 22.44 -3.62
N GLU A 198 -1.24 23.54 -3.68
CA GLU A 198 -1.60 24.70 -4.51
C GLU A 198 -1.68 24.33 -5.99
N GLU A 199 -0.66 23.64 -6.51
CA GLU A 199 -0.65 23.18 -7.91
C GLU A 199 -1.85 22.28 -8.24
N LEU A 200 -2.13 21.28 -7.40
CA LEU A 200 -3.30 20.42 -7.60
C LEU A 200 -4.62 21.19 -7.48
N SER A 201 -4.72 22.13 -6.54
CA SER A 201 -5.93 22.94 -6.35
C SER A 201 -6.23 23.81 -7.57
N ASN A 202 -5.22 24.45 -8.15
CA ASN A 202 -5.35 25.27 -9.36
C ASN A 202 -5.81 24.42 -10.55
N LEU A 203 -5.24 23.22 -10.72
CA LEU A 203 -5.68 22.27 -11.75
C LEU A 203 -7.14 21.85 -11.56
N ILE A 204 -7.57 21.58 -10.33
CA ILE A 204 -8.95 21.18 -10.01
C ILE A 204 -9.95 22.32 -10.25
N GLN A 205 -9.54 23.56 -9.95
CA GLN A 205 -10.38 24.75 -10.14
C GLN A 205 -10.43 25.23 -11.59
N GLY A 206 -9.56 24.71 -12.47
CA GLY A 206 -9.46 25.15 -13.87
C GLY A 206 -8.72 26.48 -14.02
N GLU A 207 -8.04 26.94 -12.97
CA GLU A 207 -7.15 28.09 -13.02
C GLU A 207 -5.82 27.63 -13.61
N LEU A 208 -5.70 27.66 -14.93
CA LEU A 208 -4.40 27.49 -15.59
C LEU A 208 -3.47 28.60 -15.08
N PRO A 209 -2.33 28.27 -14.44
CA PRO A 209 -1.38 29.28 -14.07
C PRO A 209 -0.88 29.96 -15.36
N LEU A 210 -1.03 31.29 -15.42
CA LEU A 210 -0.36 32.13 -16.40
C LEU A 210 1.09 31.70 -16.45
N ALA A 211 1.51 31.13 -17.58
CA ALA A 211 2.91 30.83 -17.80
C ALA A 211 3.70 32.11 -17.53
N THR A 212 4.50 32.12 -16.47
CA THR A 212 5.41 33.22 -16.20
C THR A 212 6.37 33.24 -17.37
N GLU A 213 6.13 34.13 -18.34
CA GLU A 213 7.07 34.33 -19.43
C GLU A 213 8.44 34.62 -18.80
N PRO A 214 9.52 33.95 -19.25
CA PRO A 214 10.84 34.32 -18.82
C PRO A 214 11.03 35.79 -19.21
N LYS A 215 11.34 36.64 -18.22
CA LYS A 215 11.69 38.05 -18.44
C LYS A 215 12.74 38.13 -19.55
N SER A 216 12.28 38.51 -20.73
CA SER A 216 13.08 38.94 -21.86
C SER A 216 13.99 40.06 -21.37
N SER A 217 15.27 39.73 -21.18
CA SER A 217 16.33 40.70 -20.98
C SER A 217 17.17 40.71 -22.24
N SER A 218 17.10 41.87 -22.89
CA SER A 218 18.01 42.40 -23.91
C SER A 218 18.28 41.55 -25.15
N GLU A 219 17.68 42.00 -26.24
CA GLU A 219 18.19 41.85 -27.59
C GLU A 219 19.69 42.15 -27.68
N LYS A 220 20.47 41.18 -28.16
CA LYS A 220 21.53 41.45 -29.15
C LYS A 220 21.50 40.36 -30.22
N PRO A 221 21.58 40.71 -31.50
CA PRO A 221 21.54 39.72 -32.57
C PRO A 221 22.94 39.13 -32.76
N ILE A 222 23.00 37.87 -33.22
CA ILE A 222 23.79 37.39 -34.37
C ILE A 222 24.19 35.90 -34.24
N ARG A 223 23.95 35.20 -35.37
CA ARG A 223 24.52 33.94 -35.90
C ARG A 223 24.02 32.59 -35.37
N ARG A 224 23.17 32.00 -36.22
CA ARG A 224 23.06 30.56 -36.47
C ARG A 224 24.44 29.95 -36.70
N VAL A 225 24.75 28.91 -35.93
CA VAL A 225 25.58 27.78 -36.37
C VAL A 225 24.90 26.51 -35.85
N SER A 226 24.50 25.64 -36.77
CA SER A 226 24.09 24.27 -36.50
C SER A 226 25.30 23.44 -36.03
N ASN A 227 25.14 22.64 -34.98
CA ASN A 227 25.51 21.21 -34.93
C ASN A 227 25.45 20.63 -33.50
N THR A 228 24.62 19.59 -33.36
CA THR A 228 24.83 18.30 -32.65
C THR A 228 25.42 18.20 -31.24
N THR A 229 24.74 17.33 -30.46
CA THR A 229 25.19 16.51 -29.31
C THR A 229 25.25 17.19 -27.94
N PHE A 230 24.30 16.83 -27.06
CA PHE A 230 24.43 17.02 -25.62
C PHE A 230 24.42 15.65 -24.93
N PHE A 231 25.60 15.27 -24.44
CA PHE A 231 25.77 14.29 -23.37
C PHE A 231 25.34 14.92 -22.06
N TYR A 232 24.55 14.21 -21.26
CA TYR A 232 24.19 14.62 -19.91
C TYR A 232 25.20 14.01 -18.94
N GLU A 233 25.97 14.85 -18.27
CA GLU A 233 26.87 14.48 -17.17
C GLU A 233 26.15 14.82 -15.84
N PRO A 234 26.03 13.89 -14.88
CA PRO A 234 25.33 14.18 -13.64
C PRO A 234 26.21 15.02 -12.68
N PRO A 235 25.64 15.99 -11.95
CA PRO A 235 26.40 16.76 -10.97
C PRO A 235 26.79 15.87 -9.78
N LYS A 236 28.10 15.78 -9.52
CA LYS A 236 28.67 15.31 -8.26
C LYS A 236 28.52 16.43 -7.22
N ASN A 237 28.06 16.05 -6.03
CA ASN A 237 28.13 16.73 -4.72
C ASN A 237 26.75 16.96 -4.09
N LEU A 238 26.30 15.99 -3.28
CA LEU A 238 25.41 16.26 -2.15
C LEU A 238 26.28 16.36 -0.87
N PRO A 239 26.06 17.37 -0.02
CA PRO A 239 26.65 17.40 1.32
C PRO A 239 25.89 16.47 2.28
N ASN A 240 26.66 15.65 3.00
CA ASN A 240 26.23 14.90 4.18
C ASN A 240 25.53 15.84 5.17
N THR A 241 24.31 15.49 5.57
CA THR A 241 23.71 16.07 6.77
C THR A 241 23.24 14.96 7.70
N THR A 242 23.75 15.10 8.91
CA THR A 242 23.77 14.24 10.08
C THR A 242 22.38 13.73 10.49
N GLU A 243 22.33 12.43 10.75
CA GLU A 243 21.25 11.74 11.46
C GLU A 243 21.23 12.21 12.92
N ASP A 244 20.06 12.60 13.44
CA ASP A 244 19.80 12.49 14.87
C ASP A 244 18.30 12.27 15.14
N GLU A 245 18.02 11.02 15.50
CA GLU A 245 17.04 10.44 16.41
C GLU A 245 15.58 10.96 16.46
N THR A 246 14.67 10.13 15.90
CA THR A 246 13.30 9.91 16.40
C THR A 246 12.93 8.43 16.10
N PRO A 247 11.91 7.84 16.74
CA PRO A 247 11.96 6.48 17.29
C PRO A 247 12.03 5.37 16.23
N LEU A 248 12.84 4.37 16.58
CA LEU A 248 13.23 3.15 15.87
C LEU A 248 12.05 2.35 15.28
N PHE A 249 12.08 2.12 13.96
CA PHE A 249 11.76 0.79 13.45
C PHE A 249 13.06 -0.02 13.54
N GLU A 250 13.09 -1.00 14.43
CA GLU A 250 14.27 -1.80 14.69
C GLU A 250 14.55 -2.75 13.52
N ASP A 251 15.57 -2.43 12.73
CA ASP A 251 16.12 -3.26 11.67
C ASP A 251 17.11 -4.28 12.27
N LYS A 252 16.92 -5.57 11.98
CA LYS A 252 17.98 -6.58 12.12
C LYS A 252 18.48 -7.02 10.74
N PRO A 253 19.80 -7.09 10.51
CA PRO A 253 20.35 -7.55 9.24
C PRO A 253 20.27 -9.07 9.10
N VAL A 254 19.97 -9.50 7.88
CA VAL A 254 19.77 -10.88 7.42
C VAL A 254 21.06 -11.71 7.56
N SER A 255 20.94 -12.92 8.11
CA SER A 255 21.90 -14.01 7.93
C SER A 255 21.25 -15.12 7.13
N SER A 256 21.74 -15.34 5.92
CA SER A 256 21.43 -16.46 5.03
C SER A 256 21.96 -17.78 5.59
N GLN A 257 21.08 -18.74 5.89
CA GLN A 257 21.38 -20.18 5.86
C GLN A 257 20.11 -21.04 5.89
N ASP A 258 20.27 -22.27 5.38
CA ASP A 258 19.32 -23.23 4.85
C ASP A 258 18.06 -23.64 5.66
N LYS A 259 17.02 -23.94 4.87
CA LYS A 259 16.04 -25.05 4.93
C LYS A 259 15.27 -25.34 6.23
N SER A 260 13.95 -25.19 6.10
CA SER A 260 12.92 -26.13 6.59
C SER A 260 13.06 -26.62 8.04
N CYS A 261 12.76 -25.77 9.03
CA CYS A 261 12.36 -26.25 10.38
C CYS A 261 11.73 -25.17 11.30
N THR A 262 11.06 -24.15 10.76
CA THR A 262 10.50 -23.04 11.58
C THR A 262 9.01 -23.20 11.93
N SER A 263 8.22 -23.98 11.18
CA SER A 263 6.76 -24.00 11.35
C SER A 263 6.27 -24.78 12.58
N SER A 264 6.97 -25.83 13.00
CA SER A 264 6.58 -26.64 14.18
C SER A 264 6.86 -25.92 15.50
N ASN A 265 7.95 -25.14 15.57
CA ASN A 265 8.35 -24.42 16.78
C ASN A 265 7.44 -23.22 17.05
N ILE A 266 6.97 -22.54 16.00
CA ILE A 266 6.05 -21.40 16.12
C ILE A 266 4.66 -21.89 16.54
N THR A 267 4.17 -22.98 15.92
CA THR A 267 2.85 -23.56 16.27
C THR A 267 2.84 -24.14 17.69
N GLY A 268 3.88 -24.89 18.07
CA GLY A 268 4.00 -25.46 19.41
C GLY A 268 4.14 -24.40 20.50
N GLY A 269 4.95 -23.35 20.25
CA GLY A 269 5.10 -22.23 21.17
C GLY A 269 3.81 -21.42 21.35
N SER A 270 3.08 -21.17 20.25
CA SER A 270 1.80 -20.45 20.29
C SER A 270 0.75 -21.22 21.09
N LEU A 271 0.59 -22.53 20.86
CA LEU A 271 -0.35 -23.38 21.60
C LEU A 271 -0.06 -23.42 23.10
N LEU A 272 1.23 -23.42 23.48
CA LEU A 272 1.65 -23.44 24.88
C LEU A 272 1.33 -22.10 25.58
N LEU A 273 1.55 -20.97 24.90
CA LEU A 273 1.20 -19.64 25.40
C LEU A 273 -0.31 -19.45 25.53
N PHE A 274 -1.09 -19.86 24.52
CA PHE A 274 -2.55 -19.80 24.57
C PHE A 274 -3.12 -20.71 25.68
N GLY A 275 -2.56 -21.90 25.85
CA GLY A 275 -2.93 -22.81 26.95
C GLY A 275 -2.69 -22.18 28.33
N ALA A 276 -1.49 -21.61 28.53
CA ALA A 276 -1.14 -20.93 29.78
C ALA A 276 -2.04 -19.72 30.07
N GLY A 277 -2.33 -18.88 29.06
CA GLY A 277 -3.24 -17.75 29.19
C GLY A 277 -4.67 -18.16 29.54
N THR A 278 -5.15 -19.26 28.97
CA THR A 278 -6.51 -19.77 29.23
C THR A 278 -6.63 -20.35 30.66
N ILE A 279 -5.60 -21.03 31.17
CA ILE A 279 -5.55 -21.49 32.57
C ILE A 279 -5.62 -20.30 33.52
N LEU A 280 -4.86 -19.23 33.22
CA LEU A 280 -4.81 -18.01 34.03
C LEU A 280 -6.18 -17.30 34.06
N ALA A 281 -6.84 -17.18 32.91
CA ALA A 281 -8.20 -16.64 32.81
C ALA A 281 -9.22 -17.48 33.59
N GLY A 282 -9.15 -18.81 33.49
CA GLY A 282 -10.01 -19.71 34.27
C GLY A 282 -9.78 -19.58 35.78
N GLY A 283 -8.53 -19.43 36.20
CA GLY A 283 -8.15 -19.20 37.60
C GLY A 283 -8.67 -17.87 38.17
N ILE A 284 -8.61 -16.79 37.38
CA ILE A 284 -9.17 -15.49 37.74
C ILE A 284 -10.70 -15.59 37.89
N ILE A 285 -11.38 -16.29 36.97
CA ILE A 285 -12.82 -16.49 37.04
C ILE A 285 -13.20 -17.27 38.31
N LEU A 286 -12.48 -18.34 38.64
CA LEU A 286 -12.69 -19.12 39.87
C LEU A 286 -12.44 -18.29 41.14
N ALA A 287 -11.45 -17.41 41.13
CA ALA A 287 -11.13 -16.53 42.26
C ALA A 287 -12.18 -15.45 42.54
N ALA A 288 -13.05 -15.13 41.57
CA ALA A 288 -14.10 -14.12 41.73
C ALA A 288 -15.25 -14.56 42.68
N ALA A 289 -15.27 -15.81 43.16
CA ALA A 289 -16.24 -16.35 44.13
C ALA A 289 -17.73 -16.11 43.77
N LEU A 290 -18.03 -15.98 42.47
CA LEU A 290 -19.39 -15.81 41.97
C LEU A 290 -20.08 -17.18 41.78
N PRO A 291 -21.42 -17.28 41.89
CA PRO A 291 -22.14 -18.54 41.69
C PRO A 291 -21.91 -19.18 40.30
N ILE A 292 -21.51 -18.35 39.32
CA ILE A 292 -21.28 -18.72 37.92
C ILE A 292 -19.79 -19.04 37.66
N SER A 293 -18.89 -18.78 38.62
CA SER A 293 -17.45 -18.97 38.42
C SER A 293 -17.04 -20.43 38.27
N LEU A 294 -17.72 -21.34 38.98
CA LEU A 294 -17.48 -22.77 38.95
C LEU A 294 -17.79 -23.42 37.59
N PRO A 295 -19.00 -23.26 37.01
CA PRO A 295 -19.34 -23.85 35.72
C PRO A 295 -18.58 -23.22 34.54
N LEU A 296 -18.04 -22.00 34.66
CA LEU A 296 -17.27 -21.36 33.59
C LEU A 296 -15.75 -21.54 33.77
N GLY A 297 -15.24 -21.48 34.98
CA GLY A 297 -13.81 -21.52 35.26
C GLY A 297 -13.21 -22.92 35.12
N ILE A 298 -13.91 -23.97 35.57
CA ILE A 298 -13.39 -25.35 35.45
C ILE A 298 -13.21 -25.76 33.99
N PRO A 299 -14.18 -25.58 33.07
CA PRO A 299 -13.98 -25.91 31.66
C PRO A 299 -12.86 -25.10 31.00
N LEU A 300 -12.69 -23.83 31.37
CA LEU A 300 -11.60 -23.00 30.84
C LEU A 300 -10.22 -23.54 31.26
N ILE A 301 -10.05 -23.92 32.53
CA ILE A 301 -8.79 -24.50 33.00
C ILE A 301 -8.50 -25.82 32.29
N VAL A 302 -9.51 -26.69 32.15
CA VAL A 302 -9.36 -27.97 31.45
C VAL A 302 -8.97 -27.75 29.99
N PHE A 303 -9.63 -26.82 29.29
CA PHE A 303 -9.30 -26.48 27.91
C PHE A 303 -7.89 -25.92 27.77
N GLY A 304 -7.47 -25.03 28.67
CA GLY A 304 -6.11 -24.49 28.69
C GLY A 304 -5.04 -25.55 28.94
N LEU A 305 -5.30 -26.54 29.80
CA LEU A 305 -4.40 -27.68 30.03
C LEU A 305 -4.26 -28.55 28.78
N ILE A 306 -5.35 -28.81 28.05
CA ILE A 306 -5.31 -29.57 26.79
C ILE A 306 -4.44 -28.85 25.75
N LEU A 307 -4.61 -27.54 25.59
CA LEU A 307 -3.81 -26.73 24.66
C LEU A 307 -2.33 -26.69 25.05
N ALA A 308 -2.02 -26.54 26.34
CA ALA A 308 -0.65 -26.55 26.83
C ALA A 308 0.04 -27.90 26.60
N LEU A 309 -0.67 -29.02 26.87
CA LEU A 309 -0.18 -30.37 26.59
C LEU A 309 0.04 -30.61 25.09
N ALA A 310 -0.89 -30.16 24.24
CA ALA A 310 -0.75 -30.26 22.79
C ALA A 310 0.45 -29.45 22.28
N GLY A 311 0.64 -28.22 22.77
CA GLY A 311 1.80 -27.39 22.46
C GLY A 311 3.11 -28.04 22.88
N ALA A 312 3.17 -28.60 24.10
CA ALA A 312 4.34 -29.32 24.60
C ALA A 312 4.66 -30.56 23.75
N LEU A 313 3.66 -31.36 23.36
CA LEU A 313 3.85 -32.52 22.49
C LEU A 313 4.38 -32.13 21.10
N VAL A 314 3.87 -31.04 20.51
CA VAL A 314 4.35 -30.52 19.22
C VAL A 314 5.81 -30.05 19.31
N LEU A 315 6.19 -29.41 20.43
CA LEU A 315 7.58 -28.97 20.67
C LEU A 315 8.52 -30.16 20.88
N VAL A 316 8.10 -31.18 21.63
CA VAL A 316 8.89 -32.40 21.87
C VAL A 316 9.03 -33.24 20.59
N ALA A 317 7.96 -33.41 19.81
CA ALA A 317 8.00 -34.11 18.52
C ALA A 317 8.81 -33.35 17.46
N GLY A 318 8.88 -32.02 17.55
CA GLY A 318 9.80 -31.20 16.75
C GLY A 318 11.28 -31.41 17.11
N CYS A 319 11.58 -31.88 18.32
CA CYS A 319 12.94 -32.18 18.77
C CYS A 319 13.38 -33.62 18.49
N THR A 320 12.48 -34.61 18.51
CA THR A 320 12.84 -36.03 18.26
C THR A 320 13.11 -36.35 16.78
N LYS A 321 12.53 -35.59 15.84
CA LYS A 321 12.87 -35.69 14.41
C LYS A 321 14.31 -35.25 14.08
N LYS A 322 15.03 -34.70 15.05
CA LYS A 322 16.40 -34.21 14.89
C LYS A 322 17.46 -35.32 15.04
N ASP A 323 17.12 -36.44 15.69
CA ASP A 323 18.09 -37.50 15.98
C ASP A 323 18.07 -38.65 14.95
N GLU A 324 16.96 -38.90 14.24
CA GLU A 324 16.90 -39.95 13.20
C GLU A 324 17.49 -39.53 11.84
N ALA A 325 17.66 -38.23 11.58
CA ALA A 325 18.14 -37.75 10.27
C ALA A 325 19.67 -37.71 10.12
N THR A 326 20.43 -38.13 11.15
CA THR A 326 21.90 -37.98 11.18
C THR A 326 22.66 -39.29 10.92
N GLU A 327 21.99 -40.44 10.77
CA GLU A 327 22.68 -41.74 10.55
C GLU A 327 22.68 -42.27 9.10
N GLU A 328 21.84 -41.77 8.17
CA GLU A 328 21.73 -42.38 6.83
C GLU A 328 22.57 -41.76 5.70
N THR A 329 23.42 -40.76 5.96
CA THR A 329 24.20 -40.09 4.89
C THR A 329 25.72 -40.17 5.02
N VAL A 330 26.23 -41.29 5.55
CA VAL A 330 27.67 -41.66 5.43
C VAL A 330 27.82 -43.07 4.86
N ALA A 331 27.28 -43.31 3.66
CA ALA A 331 27.65 -44.50 2.89
C ALA A 331 27.32 -44.29 1.41
N THR A 332 28.18 -43.61 0.67
CA THR A 332 28.62 -44.01 -0.69
C THR A 332 29.37 -42.86 -1.37
N PHE A 333 30.70 -42.89 -1.28
CA PHE A 333 31.59 -42.55 -2.39
C PHE A 333 32.98 -43.09 -2.04
N ASN A 334 33.36 -44.22 -2.65
CA ASN A 334 34.76 -44.56 -2.93
C ASN A 334 34.84 -45.70 -3.95
N TYR A 335 35.67 -45.43 -4.98
CA TYR A 335 36.10 -46.23 -6.14
C TYR A 335 35.12 -46.37 -7.30
#